data_AF-A0A924JI47-F1
#
_entry.id   AF-A0A924JI47-F1
#
_cell.length_a   1.000
_cell.length_b   1.000
_cell.length_c   1.000
_cell.angle_alpha   90.00
_cell.angle_beta   90.00
_cell.angle_gamma   90.00
#
_symmetry.space_group_name_H-M   'P 1'
#
loop_
_entity.id
_entity.type
_entity.pdbx_description
1 polymer ?
#
loop_
_entity_poly.entity_id
_entity_poly.type
_entity_poly.pdbx_seq_one_letter_code
_entity_poly.pdbx_strand_id
1 'polypeptide(L)'
;MNPIRIAIVVLVALCVWIAWPKGDAVPPRPLLIKAALKQVDDPVIILGDSIVEYATLPHTACGRSIINAGIAGSTTASNLPNMLNKALAGKKAAMIVVSLGLNDATASFSAEKYRTNYQAILAELAPSTRRLGIMAVTSAETSSPTRRAELDAVIASYNMALRSLAIEHRATFIAPPQMPTPHTVDGIHLNPAGYAVWFQALLSGIETSLCKKA
;
A
#
# COMPACT_ATOMS: atom_id res chain seq x y z
N MET A 1 26.16 -18.51 48.80
CA MET A 1 25.13 -18.65 47.75
C MET A 1 25.26 -20.05 47.16
N ASN A 2 24.18 -20.84 47.09
CA ASN A 2 24.25 -22.25 46.65
C ASN A 2 24.71 -22.34 45.17
N PRO A 3 25.67 -23.22 44.82
CA PRO A 3 26.17 -23.37 43.44
C PRO A 3 25.07 -23.59 42.40
N ILE A 4 23.97 -24.25 42.78
CA ILE A 4 22.79 -24.46 41.92
C ILE A 4 22.11 -23.13 41.56
N ARG A 5 22.02 -22.20 42.51
CA ARG A 5 21.42 -20.87 42.25
C ARG A 5 22.31 -20.02 41.34
N ILE A 6 23.62 -20.17 41.45
CA ILE A 6 24.57 -19.47 40.57
C ILE A 6 24.42 -19.98 39.13
N ALA A 7 24.37 -21.30 38.94
CA ALA A 7 24.20 -21.90 37.63
C ALA A 7 22.89 -21.47 36.94
N ILE A 8 21.77 -21.40 37.69
CA ILE A 8 20.48 -20.96 37.14
C ILE A 8 20.53 -19.49 36.71
N VAL A 9 21.10 -18.60 37.52
CA VAL A 9 21.20 -17.17 37.19
C VAL A 9 22.07 -16.96 35.95
N VAL A 10 23.19 -17.67 35.84
CA VAL A 10 24.06 -17.60 34.67
C VAL A 10 23.34 -18.11 33.43
N LEU A 11 22.61 -19.22 33.52
CA LEU A 11 21.86 -19.78 32.39
C LEU A 11 20.75 -18.83 31.91
N VAL A 12 19.99 -18.24 32.84
CA VAL A 12 18.95 -17.26 32.51
C VAL A 12 19.55 -16.01 31.89
N ALA A 13 20.65 -15.49 32.43
CA ALA A 13 21.34 -14.34 31.86
C ALA A 13 21.88 -14.64 30.45
N LEU A 14 22.37 -15.86 30.21
CA LEU A 14 22.83 -16.31 28.89
C LEU A 14 21.67 -16.41 27.90
N CYS A 15 20.54 -17.00 28.31
CA CYS A 15 19.34 -17.08 27.48
C CYS A 15 18.78 -15.70 27.13
N VAL A 16 18.77 -14.78 28.10
CA VAL A 16 18.36 -13.39 27.88
C VAL A 16 19.32 -12.69 26.93
N TRP A 17 20.64 -12.87 27.07
CA TRP A 17 21.64 -12.26 26.18
C TRP A 17 21.62 -12.82 24.76
N ILE A 18 21.32 -14.12 24.60
CA ILE A 18 21.15 -14.77 23.29
C ILE A 18 19.87 -14.27 22.61
N ALA A 19 18.78 -14.14 23.38
CA ALA A 19 17.48 -13.66 22.88
C ALA A 19 17.42 -12.14 22.75
N TRP A 20 18.41 -11.39 23.29
CA TRP A 20 18.44 -9.94 23.23
C TRP A 20 18.69 -9.49 21.78
N PRO A 21 17.87 -8.59 21.23
CA PRO A 21 18.08 -8.10 19.87
C PRO A 21 19.45 -7.42 19.78
N LYS A 22 20.34 -7.99 18.96
CA LYS A 22 21.70 -7.50 18.72
C LYS A 22 21.67 -6.52 17.55
N GLY A 23 21.16 -5.31 17.79
CA GLY A 23 21.12 -4.20 16.84
C GLY A 23 19.80 -3.43 16.89
N ASP A 24 19.81 -2.23 16.32
CA ASP A 24 18.62 -1.39 16.13
C ASP A 24 17.74 -2.01 15.02
N ALA A 25 17.08 -3.12 15.32
CA ALA A 25 16.18 -3.76 14.38
C ALA A 25 15.00 -2.83 14.10
N VAL A 26 14.95 -2.27 12.89
CA VAL A 26 13.79 -1.49 12.42
C VAL A 26 12.55 -2.39 12.52
N PRO A 27 11.48 -1.97 13.21
CA PRO A 27 10.28 -2.78 13.33
C PRO A 27 9.72 -3.15 11.95
N PRO A 28 9.19 -4.38 11.77
CA PRO A 28 8.52 -4.75 10.53
C PRO A 28 7.46 -3.74 10.12
N ARG A 29 7.40 -3.42 8.83
CA ARG A 29 6.48 -2.44 8.25
C ARG A 29 5.02 -2.57 8.74
N PRO A 30 4.41 -3.76 8.87
CA PRO A 30 3.05 -3.91 9.42
C PRO A 30 2.88 -3.39 10.86
N LEU A 31 3.91 -3.50 11.70
CA LEU A 31 3.85 -2.98 13.07
C LEU A 31 3.89 -1.45 13.08
N LEU A 32 4.68 -0.82 12.20
CA LEU A 32 4.71 0.62 12.04
C LEU A 32 3.37 1.18 11.55
N ILE A 33 2.75 0.51 10.57
CA ILE A 33 1.41 0.85 10.07
C ILE A 33 0.37 0.76 11.20
N LYS A 34 0.38 -0.34 11.96
CA LYS A 34 -0.51 -0.51 13.13
C LYS A 34 -0.29 0.57 14.18
N ALA A 35 0.95 0.91 14.49
CA ALA A 35 1.27 1.96 15.45
C ALA A 35 0.75 3.33 15.00
N ALA A 36 0.93 3.68 13.72
CA ALA A 36 0.41 4.92 13.14
C ALA A 36 -1.12 4.97 13.18
N LEU A 37 -1.80 3.89 12.77
CA LEU A 37 -3.26 3.80 12.80
C LEU A 37 -3.84 3.84 14.21
N LYS A 38 -3.10 3.42 15.23
CA LYS A 38 -3.54 3.52 16.62
C LYS A 38 -3.64 4.98 17.10
N GLN A 39 -2.82 5.88 16.55
CA GLN A 39 -2.70 7.27 17.00
C GLN A 39 -3.68 8.24 16.32
N VAL A 40 -4.42 7.77 15.31
CA VAL A 40 -5.31 8.62 14.51
C VAL A 40 -6.71 8.03 14.46
N ASP A 41 -7.70 8.91 14.34
CA ASP A 41 -9.09 8.54 14.11
C ASP A 41 -9.56 9.06 12.75
N ASP A 42 -10.52 8.36 12.15
CA ASP A 42 -11.06 8.66 10.82
C ASP A 42 -9.99 8.88 9.71
N PRO A 43 -8.94 8.04 9.61
CA PRO A 43 -7.82 8.30 8.70
C PRO A 43 -8.19 8.12 7.22
N VAL A 44 -7.38 8.73 6.36
CA VAL A 44 -7.26 8.34 4.96
C VAL A 44 -6.09 7.38 4.85
N ILE A 45 -6.30 6.19 4.31
CA ILE A 45 -5.28 5.14 4.27
C ILE A 45 -4.94 4.86 2.81
N ILE A 46 -3.66 4.93 2.48
CA ILE A 46 -3.15 4.54 1.16
C ILE A 46 -2.53 3.16 1.32
N LEU A 47 -3.21 2.13 0.85
CA LEU A 47 -2.80 0.73 0.93
C LEU A 47 -2.16 0.32 -0.40
N GLY A 48 -0.96 -0.24 -0.37
CA GLY A 48 -0.31 -0.63 -1.63
C GLY A 48 1.04 -1.31 -1.46
N ASP A 49 1.81 -1.25 -2.54
CA ASP A 49 3.13 -1.87 -2.66
C ASP A 49 4.27 -0.87 -2.39
N SER A 50 5.44 -1.07 -3.02
CA SER A 50 6.61 -0.22 -2.87
C SER A 50 6.39 1.19 -3.42
N ILE A 51 5.51 1.39 -4.41
CA ILE A 51 5.18 2.73 -4.91
C ILE A 51 4.55 3.55 -3.79
N VAL A 52 3.65 2.93 -3.01
CA VAL A 52 3.06 3.56 -1.83
C VAL A 52 4.07 3.63 -0.70
N GLU A 53 4.84 2.58 -0.42
CA GLU A 53 5.80 2.59 0.70
C GLU A 53 6.81 3.75 0.59
N TYR A 54 7.35 3.99 -0.60
CA TYR A 54 8.34 5.04 -0.85
C TYR A 54 7.73 6.42 -1.07
N ALA A 55 6.40 6.53 -1.07
CA ALA A 55 5.72 7.80 -1.21
C ALA A 55 5.93 8.71 0.02
N THR A 56 6.42 9.93 -0.24
CA THR A 56 6.41 11.03 0.73
C THR A 56 5.04 11.71 0.72
N LEU A 57 4.04 11.04 1.31
CA LEU A 57 2.67 11.56 1.40
C LEU A 57 2.60 12.77 2.35
N PRO A 58 1.72 13.75 2.09
CA PRO A 58 1.46 14.81 3.06
C PRO A 58 0.81 14.23 4.31
N HIS A 59 1.02 14.87 5.47
CA HIS A 59 0.48 14.39 6.74
C HIS A 59 -1.05 14.39 6.78
N THR A 60 -1.70 15.31 6.06
CA THR A 60 -3.17 15.47 6.11
C THR A 60 -3.77 15.83 4.75
N ALA A 61 -5.00 15.39 4.51
CA ALA A 61 -5.90 15.90 3.46
C ALA A 61 -7.33 16.01 4.02
N CYS A 62 -8.06 17.05 3.64
CA CYS A 62 -9.43 17.29 4.13
C CYS A 62 -9.58 17.22 5.66
N GLY A 63 -8.59 17.73 6.41
CA GLY A 63 -8.55 17.70 7.87
C GLY A 63 -8.36 16.31 8.50
N ARG A 64 -7.95 15.30 7.72
CA ARG A 64 -7.73 13.92 8.17
C ARG A 64 -6.28 13.52 7.97
N SER A 65 -5.76 12.73 8.90
CA SER A 65 -4.42 12.16 8.78
C SER A 65 -4.36 11.18 7.61
N ILE A 66 -3.33 11.30 6.77
CA ILE A 66 -3.04 10.32 5.73
C ILE A 66 -2.03 9.32 6.29
N ILE A 67 -2.35 8.04 6.17
CA ILE A 67 -1.49 6.95 6.61
C ILE A 67 -0.97 6.20 5.39
N ASN A 68 0.35 6.20 5.24
CA ASN A 68 1.06 5.35 4.31
C ASN A 68 1.03 3.91 4.83
N ALA A 69 0.23 3.05 4.19
CA ALA A 69 0.14 1.61 4.46
C ALA A 69 0.74 0.77 3.31
N GLY A 70 1.77 1.30 2.63
CA GLY A 70 2.53 0.57 1.62
C GLY A 70 3.45 -0.49 2.22
N ILE A 71 3.50 -1.66 1.56
CA ILE A 71 4.41 -2.76 1.87
C ILE A 71 5.05 -3.27 0.56
N ALA A 72 6.35 -3.06 0.42
CA ALA A 72 7.15 -3.40 -0.75
C ALA A 72 6.98 -4.89 -1.15
N GLY A 73 6.92 -5.12 -2.45
CA GLY A 73 6.71 -6.45 -3.03
C GLY A 73 5.28 -6.99 -2.94
N SER A 74 4.34 -6.26 -2.33
CA SER A 74 2.94 -6.71 -2.25
C SER A 74 2.30 -6.81 -3.63
N THR A 75 1.52 -7.87 -3.81
CA THR A 75 0.63 -8.12 -4.96
C THR A 75 -0.82 -8.12 -4.50
N THR A 76 -1.78 -8.22 -5.43
CA THR A 76 -3.19 -8.46 -5.08
C THR A 76 -3.44 -9.80 -4.38
N ALA A 77 -2.51 -10.75 -4.45
CA ALA A 77 -2.58 -12.01 -3.69
C ALA A 77 -2.06 -11.89 -2.25
N SER A 78 -1.51 -10.73 -1.88
CA SER A 78 -1.00 -10.49 -0.53
C SER A 78 -2.15 -10.26 0.45
N ASN A 79 -1.98 -10.69 1.70
CA ASN A 79 -3.02 -10.60 2.73
C ASN A 79 -3.14 -9.20 3.36
N LEU A 80 -3.04 -8.16 2.54
CA LEU A 80 -3.07 -6.76 2.97
C LEU A 80 -4.40 -6.34 3.61
N PRO A 81 -5.58 -6.75 3.10
CA PRO A 81 -6.86 -6.40 3.73
C PRO A 81 -6.98 -6.89 5.17
N ASN A 82 -6.65 -8.16 5.42
CA ASN A 82 -6.66 -8.74 6.77
C ASN A 82 -5.65 -8.05 7.70
N MET A 83 -4.44 -7.76 7.19
CA MET A 83 -3.43 -7.00 7.94
C MET A 83 -3.99 -5.63 8.36
N LEU A 84 -4.60 -4.91 7.41
CA LEU A 84 -5.17 -3.58 7.66
C LEU A 84 -6.36 -3.64 8.63
N ASN A 85 -7.27 -4.61 8.46
CA ASN A 85 -8.42 -4.81 9.34
C ASN A 85 -7.99 -5.08 10.78
N LYS A 86 -6.95 -5.90 10.99
CA LYS A 86 -6.35 -6.13 12.31
C LYS A 86 -5.69 -4.86 12.89
N ALA A 87 -5.06 -4.07 12.04
CA ALA A 87 -4.42 -2.82 12.45
C ALA A 87 -5.44 -1.74 12.85
N LEU A 88 -6.58 -1.69 12.15
CA LEU A 88 -7.71 -0.79 12.44
C LEU A 88 -8.44 -1.14 13.74
N ALA A 89 -8.40 -2.40 14.18
CA ALA A 89 -8.99 -2.85 15.44
C ALA A 89 -10.46 -2.42 15.62
N GLY A 90 -11.26 -2.55 14.56
CA GLY A 90 -12.68 -2.17 14.53
C GLY A 90 -12.97 -0.70 14.23
N LYS A 91 -11.94 0.16 14.16
CA LYS A 91 -12.11 1.56 13.71
C LYS A 91 -12.40 1.61 12.22
N LYS A 92 -13.25 2.56 11.81
CA LYS A 92 -13.50 2.84 10.39
C LYS A 92 -12.60 3.97 9.89
N ALA A 93 -11.99 3.76 8.73
CA ALA A 93 -11.30 4.80 7.98
C ALA A 93 -12.32 5.73 7.29
N ALA A 94 -11.92 6.98 7.05
CA ALA A 94 -12.69 7.88 6.20
C ALA A 94 -12.66 7.41 4.75
N MET A 95 -11.48 6.97 4.30
CA MET A 95 -11.25 6.43 2.97
C MET A 95 -10.07 5.47 2.99
N ILE A 96 -10.16 4.41 2.18
CA ILE A 96 -9.03 3.54 1.86
C ILE A 96 -8.83 3.59 0.36
N VAL A 97 -7.65 4.03 -0.07
CA VAL A 97 -7.22 4.00 -1.47
C VAL A 97 -6.32 2.80 -1.66
N VAL A 98 -6.67 1.90 -2.57
CA VAL A 98 -5.85 0.74 -2.91
C VAL A 98 -5.03 1.08 -4.17
N SER A 99 -3.72 0.85 -4.12
CA SER A 99 -2.77 1.03 -5.22
C SER A 99 -1.87 -0.20 -5.30
N LEU A 100 -2.26 -1.17 -6.13
CA LEU A 100 -1.55 -2.43 -6.36
C LEU A 100 -1.63 -2.79 -7.84
N GLY A 101 -0.69 -3.60 -8.32
CA GLY A 101 -0.80 -4.26 -9.63
C GLY A 101 0.48 -4.26 -10.44
N LEU A 102 1.47 -3.42 -10.10
CA LEU A 102 2.74 -3.44 -10.82
C LEU A 102 3.50 -4.74 -10.52
N ASN A 103 3.54 -5.16 -9.25
CA ASN A 103 4.13 -6.45 -8.88
C ASN A 103 3.37 -7.64 -9.50
N ASP A 104 2.04 -7.58 -9.58
CA ASP A 104 1.21 -8.59 -10.24
C ASP A 104 1.57 -8.73 -11.74
N ALA A 105 1.76 -7.60 -12.42
CA ALA A 105 2.18 -7.57 -13.82
C ALA A 105 3.59 -8.14 -13.99
N THR A 106 4.53 -7.80 -13.09
CA THR A 106 5.89 -8.37 -13.12
C THR A 106 5.90 -9.87 -12.82
N ALA A 107 4.96 -10.35 -11.99
CA ALA A 107 4.75 -11.75 -11.67
C ALA A 107 3.84 -12.48 -12.70
N SER A 108 3.52 -11.81 -13.82
CA SER A 108 2.76 -12.37 -14.94
C SER A 108 1.37 -12.90 -14.56
N PHE A 109 0.68 -12.23 -13.62
CA PHE A 109 -0.72 -12.56 -13.35
C PHE A 109 -1.59 -12.23 -14.55
N SER A 110 -2.55 -13.10 -14.88
CA SER A 110 -3.57 -12.78 -15.88
C SER A 110 -4.48 -11.63 -15.42
N ALA A 111 -5.08 -10.91 -16.36
CA ALA A 111 -6.06 -9.86 -16.05
C ALA A 111 -7.26 -10.38 -15.24
N GLU A 112 -7.68 -11.62 -15.51
CA GLU A 112 -8.75 -12.29 -14.75
C GLU A 112 -8.34 -12.55 -13.30
N LYS A 113 -7.16 -13.14 -13.08
CA LYS A 113 -6.64 -13.40 -11.72
C LYS A 113 -6.49 -12.10 -10.95
N TYR A 114 -5.91 -11.07 -11.59
CA TYR A 114 -5.76 -9.75 -11.02
C TYR A 114 -7.12 -9.15 -10.62
N ARG A 115 -8.11 -9.15 -11.53
CA ARG A 115 -9.46 -8.64 -11.25
C ARG A 115 -10.11 -9.37 -10.09
N THR A 116 -10.10 -10.70 -10.08
CA THR A 116 -10.70 -11.52 -9.03
C THR A 116 -10.09 -11.21 -7.66
N ASN A 117 -8.76 -11.14 -7.59
CA ASN A 117 -8.07 -10.80 -6.35
C ASN A 117 -8.39 -9.37 -5.88
N TYR A 118 -8.39 -8.40 -6.80
CA TYR A 118 -8.69 -7.01 -6.47
C TYR A 118 -10.13 -6.84 -6.00
N GLN A 119 -11.09 -7.54 -6.60
CA GLN A 119 -12.48 -7.59 -6.16
C GLN A 119 -12.59 -8.11 -4.72
N ALA A 120 -11.87 -9.18 -4.38
CA ALA A 120 -11.83 -9.72 -3.02
C ALA A 120 -11.25 -8.71 -2.01
N ILE A 121 -10.18 -8.00 -2.38
CA ILE A 121 -9.60 -6.90 -1.58
C ILE A 121 -10.66 -5.82 -1.28
N LEU A 122 -11.36 -5.35 -2.30
CA LEU A 122 -12.38 -4.30 -2.14
C LEU A 122 -13.55 -4.77 -1.27
N ALA A 123 -14.00 -6.02 -1.45
CA ALA A 123 -15.06 -6.60 -0.65
C ALA A 123 -14.67 -6.73 0.83
N GLU A 124 -13.44 -7.16 1.13
CA GLU A 124 -12.95 -7.31 2.50
C GLU A 124 -12.71 -5.96 3.20
N LEU A 125 -12.34 -4.92 2.45
CA LEU A 125 -12.10 -3.58 3.00
C LEU A 125 -13.37 -2.74 3.16
N ALA A 126 -14.43 -3.04 2.41
CA ALA A 126 -15.67 -2.24 2.39
C ALA A 126 -16.28 -1.99 3.78
N PRO A 127 -16.34 -2.97 4.72
CA PRO A 127 -16.88 -2.72 6.06
C PRO A 127 -16.04 -1.75 6.91
N SER A 128 -14.74 -1.65 6.62
CA SER A 128 -13.74 -0.93 7.41
C SER A 128 -13.53 0.52 6.98
N THR A 129 -14.27 1.00 5.97
CA THR A 129 -14.15 2.38 5.48
C THR A 129 -15.50 2.95 5.08
N ARG A 130 -15.61 4.29 5.05
CA ARG A 130 -16.78 4.97 4.48
C ARG A 130 -16.70 5.11 2.96
N ARG A 131 -15.48 5.17 2.41
CA ARG A 131 -15.23 5.32 0.97
C ARG A 131 -14.06 4.46 0.53
N LEU A 132 -14.16 3.93 -0.68
CA LEU A 132 -13.07 3.22 -1.35
C LEU A 132 -12.54 4.10 -2.48
N GLY A 133 -11.23 4.06 -2.67
CA GLY A 133 -10.53 4.59 -3.82
C GLY A 133 -9.71 3.49 -4.49
N ILE A 134 -9.58 3.57 -5.81
CA ILE A 134 -8.79 2.66 -6.63
C ILE A 134 -7.83 3.52 -7.43
N MET A 135 -6.53 3.37 -7.18
CA MET A 135 -5.48 4.02 -7.95
C MET A 135 -5.15 3.19 -9.18
N ALA A 136 -5.09 3.82 -10.35
CA ALA A 136 -4.64 3.19 -11.57
C ALA A 136 -3.17 2.73 -11.44
N VAL A 137 -2.85 1.60 -12.05
CA VAL A 137 -1.48 1.09 -12.14
C VAL A 137 -0.69 1.97 -13.10
N THR A 138 0.48 2.45 -12.65
CA THR A 138 1.39 3.27 -13.46
C THR A 138 2.16 2.40 -14.46
N SER A 139 2.57 2.99 -15.60
CA SER A 139 3.39 2.30 -16.59
C SER A 139 4.84 2.12 -16.10
N ALA A 140 5.48 1.05 -16.57
CA ALA A 140 6.89 0.76 -16.32
C ALA A 140 7.78 1.34 -17.42
N GLU A 141 9.04 1.65 -17.11
CA GLU A 141 10.04 2.12 -18.08
C GLU A 141 11.22 1.16 -18.21
N THR A 142 10.93 -0.14 -18.36
CA THR A 142 11.99 -1.17 -18.50
C THR A 142 12.86 -0.92 -19.73
N SER A 143 14.15 -1.26 -19.66
CA SER A 143 15.11 -1.04 -20.77
C SER A 143 14.87 -1.94 -21.99
N SER A 144 14.16 -3.06 -21.82
CA SER A 144 13.79 -3.97 -22.91
C SER A 144 12.50 -3.50 -23.59
N PRO A 145 12.52 -3.13 -24.89
CA PRO A 145 11.32 -2.68 -25.61
C PRO A 145 10.21 -3.74 -25.64
N THR A 146 10.57 -5.01 -25.85
CA THR A 146 9.62 -6.12 -25.85
C THR A 146 8.96 -6.28 -24.49
N ARG A 147 9.75 -6.29 -23.41
CA ARG A 147 9.21 -6.42 -22.06
C ARG A 147 8.34 -5.23 -21.67
N ARG A 148 8.72 -4.03 -22.10
CA ARG A 148 7.93 -2.81 -21.91
C ARG A 148 6.56 -2.95 -22.59
N ALA A 149 6.51 -3.36 -23.84
CA ALA A 149 5.26 -3.55 -24.57
C ALA A 149 4.34 -4.61 -23.91
N GLU A 150 4.92 -5.71 -23.42
CA GLU A 150 4.17 -6.72 -22.66
C GLU A 150 3.57 -6.16 -21.38
N LEU A 151 4.37 -5.46 -20.58
CA LEU A 151 3.92 -4.84 -19.34
C LEU A 151 2.84 -3.79 -19.60
N ASP A 152 3.02 -2.94 -20.60
CA ASP A 152 2.04 -1.92 -20.97
C ASP A 152 0.69 -2.53 -21.37
N ALA A 153 0.70 -3.62 -22.15
CA ALA A 153 -0.53 -4.32 -22.53
C ALA A 153 -1.26 -4.95 -21.32
N VAL A 154 -0.51 -5.56 -20.41
CA VAL A 154 -1.07 -6.13 -19.17
C VAL A 154 -1.60 -5.04 -18.24
N ILE A 155 -0.85 -3.96 -18.05
CA ILE A 155 -1.24 -2.80 -17.23
C ILE A 155 -2.48 -2.12 -17.80
N ALA A 156 -2.60 -1.99 -19.14
CA ALA A 156 -3.79 -1.48 -19.78
C ALA A 156 -5.02 -2.36 -19.46
N SER A 157 -4.86 -3.69 -19.52
CA SER A 157 -5.92 -4.65 -19.17
C SER A 157 -6.31 -4.56 -17.69
N TYR A 158 -5.34 -4.38 -16.79
CA TYR A 158 -5.60 -4.16 -15.36
C TYR A 158 -6.36 -2.86 -15.13
N ASN A 159 -5.94 -1.76 -15.75
CA ASN A 159 -6.59 -0.46 -15.60
C ASN A 159 -8.02 -0.45 -16.16
N MET A 160 -8.31 -1.25 -17.19
CA MET A 160 -9.69 -1.50 -17.61
C MET A 160 -10.49 -2.21 -16.53
N ALA A 161 -9.96 -3.30 -15.97
CA ALA A 161 -10.63 -4.04 -14.89
C ALA A 161 -10.86 -3.16 -13.64
N LEU A 162 -9.89 -2.31 -13.28
CA LEU A 162 -10.00 -1.37 -12.16
C LEU A 162 -11.10 -0.33 -12.36
N ARG A 163 -11.29 0.19 -13.57
CA ARG A 163 -12.40 1.11 -13.89
C ARG A 163 -13.75 0.44 -13.68
N SER A 164 -13.90 -0.80 -14.16
CA SER A 164 -15.13 -1.58 -13.95
C SER A 164 -15.38 -1.84 -12.47
N LEU A 165 -14.36 -2.30 -11.74
CA LEU A 165 -14.45 -2.53 -10.30
C LEU A 165 -14.78 -1.26 -9.51
N ALA A 166 -14.28 -0.11 -9.92
CA ALA A 166 -14.62 1.16 -9.29
C ALA A 166 -16.12 1.47 -9.39
N ILE A 167 -16.73 1.21 -10.56
CA ILE A 167 -18.18 1.38 -10.76
C ILE A 167 -18.95 0.37 -9.91
N GLU A 168 -18.57 -0.92 -9.98
CA GLU A 168 -19.22 -2.03 -9.26
C GLU A 168 -19.22 -1.82 -7.74
N HIS A 169 -18.13 -1.32 -7.18
CA HIS A 169 -17.96 -1.07 -5.75
C HIS A 169 -18.27 0.37 -5.32
N ARG A 170 -18.76 1.23 -6.23
CA ARG A 170 -18.96 2.67 -5.99
C ARG A 170 -17.73 3.35 -5.39
N ALA A 171 -16.55 2.92 -5.82
CA ALA A 171 -15.27 3.47 -5.43
C ALA A 171 -14.86 4.61 -6.36
N THR A 172 -14.04 5.52 -5.85
CA THR A 172 -13.42 6.58 -6.66
C THR A 172 -12.29 5.99 -7.47
N PHE A 173 -12.40 6.00 -8.80
CA PHE A 173 -11.28 5.67 -9.67
C PHE A 173 -10.35 6.88 -9.80
N ILE A 174 -9.09 6.70 -9.45
CA ILE A 174 -8.06 7.74 -9.45
C ILE A 174 -7.03 7.36 -10.50
N ALA A 175 -6.95 8.14 -11.58
CA ALA A 175 -5.94 7.95 -12.61
C ALA A 175 -5.04 9.18 -12.68
N PRO A 176 -3.70 9.01 -12.61
CA PRO A 176 -2.81 10.09 -12.93
C PRO A 176 -2.99 10.51 -14.40
N PRO A 177 -2.71 11.79 -14.73
CA PRO A 177 -2.57 12.19 -16.12
C PRO A 177 -1.35 11.48 -16.73
N GLN A 178 -1.01 11.83 -17.97
CA GLN A 178 0.18 11.28 -18.62
C GLN A 178 1.43 11.53 -17.75
N MET A 179 2.15 10.45 -17.45
CA MET A 179 3.39 10.50 -16.69
C MET A 179 4.50 11.16 -17.52
N PRO A 180 5.41 11.94 -16.90
CA PRO A 180 6.56 12.50 -17.60
C PRO A 180 7.52 11.39 -18.03
N THR A 181 8.39 11.65 -19.00
CA THR A 181 9.44 10.69 -19.39
C THR A 181 10.81 11.33 -19.19
N PRO A 182 11.70 10.74 -18.37
CA PRO A 182 11.50 9.55 -17.54
C PRO A 182 10.68 9.84 -16.26
N HIS A 183 9.87 8.89 -15.79
CA HIS A 183 9.16 8.96 -14.51
C HIS A 183 9.62 7.93 -13.48
N THR A 184 10.56 7.05 -13.82
CA THR A 184 11.10 6.01 -12.94
C THR A 184 12.60 6.17 -12.69
N VAL A 185 13.11 5.52 -11.65
CA VAL A 185 14.55 5.45 -11.35
C VAL A 185 15.20 4.14 -11.84
N ASP A 186 14.43 3.05 -11.87
CA ASP A 186 14.90 1.70 -12.19
C ASP A 186 13.99 0.98 -13.19
N GLY A 187 13.10 1.72 -13.87
CA GLY A 187 12.07 1.19 -14.75
C GLY A 187 10.80 0.75 -14.04
N ILE A 188 10.72 0.79 -12.70
CA ILE A 188 9.55 0.39 -11.90
C ILE A 188 9.17 1.46 -10.89
N HIS A 189 10.09 1.87 -10.01
CA HIS A 189 9.84 2.81 -8.93
C HIS A 189 9.89 4.25 -9.43
N LEU A 190 8.93 5.08 -8.99
CA LEU A 190 8.81 6.45 -9.43
C LEU A 190 10.00 7.30 -8.98
N ASN A 191 10.47 8.18 -9.86
CA ASN A 191 11.37 9.27 -9.54
C ASN A 191 10.56 10.49 -8.98
N PRO A 192 11.21 11.57 -8.53
CA PRO A 192 10.50 12.73 -7.99
C PRO A 192 9.46 13.35 -8.94
N ALA A 193 9.73 13.37 -10.26
CA ALA A 193 8.77 13.89 -11.24
C ALA A 193 7.55 12.96 -11.41
N GLY A 194 7.78 11.64 -11.40
CA GLY A 194 6.70 10.64 -11.40
C GLY A 194 5.83 10.76 -10.14
N TYR A 195 6.45 10.87 -8.97
CA TYR A 195 5.74 11.05 -7.71
C TYR A 195 4.94 12.35 -7.66
N ALA A 196 5.45 13.46 -8.22
CA ALA A 196 4.70 14.72 -8.26
C ALA A 196 3.35 14.56 -8.99
N VAL A 197 3.34 13.89 -10.15
CA VAL A 197 2.12 13.64 -10.92
C VAL A 197 1.20 12.62 -10.23
N TRP A 198 1.77 11.54 -9.70
CA TRP A 198 1.03 10.52 -8.97
C TRP A 198 0.35 11.10 -7.72
N PHE A 199 1.05 11.95 -6.96
CA PHE A 199 0.49 12.62 -5.78
C PHE A 199 -0.60 13.60 -6.12
N GLN A 200 -0.43 14.41 -7.17
CA GLN A 200 -1.45 15.36 -7.57
C GLN A 200 -2.78 14.65 -7.86
N ALA A 201 -2.72 13.52 -8.57
CA ALA A 201 -3.92 12.72 -8.85
C ALA A 201 -4.49 12.07 -7.59
N LEU A 202 -3.65 11.50 -6.73
CA LEU A 202 -4.07 10.91 -5.46
C LEU A 202 -4.83 11.93 -4.59
N LEU A 203 -4.24 13.12 -4.38
CA LEU A 203 -4.85 14.16 -3.55
C LEU A 203 -6.14 14.68 -4.15
N SER A 204 -6.17 14.95 -5.46
CA SER A 204 -7.39 15.37 -6.14
C SER A 204 -8.51 14.34 -6.00
N GLY A 205 -8.19 13.05 -6.09
CA GLY A 205 -9.13 11.95 -5.86
C GLY A 205 -9.66 11.89 -4.42
N ILE A 206 -8.78 12.08 -3.43
CA ILE A 206 -9.16 12.13 -2.01
C ILE A 206 -10.06 13.34 -1.75
N GLU A 207 -9.69 14.52 -2.24
CA GLU A 207 -10.41 15.77 -2.04
C GLU A 207 -11.80 15.72 -2.67
N THR A 208 -11.91 15.26 -3.91
CA THR A 208 -13.19 15.10 -4.60
C THR A 208 -14.15 14.19 -3.84
N SER A 209 -13.62 13.20 -3.13
CA SER A 209 -14.42 12.20 -2.40
C SER A 209 -14.74 12.59 -0.97
N LEU A 210 -13.84 13.28 -0.27
CA LEU A 210 -13.95 13.55 1.16
C LEU A 210 -14.16 15.00 1.54
N CYS A 211 -13.61 15.95 0.76
CA CYS A 211 -13.76 17.36 1.09
C CYS A 211 -15.17 17.81 0.74
N LYS A 212 -15.80 18.58 1.64
CA LYS A 212 -17.03 19.30 1.29
C LYS A 212 -16.67 20.32 0.20
N LYS A 213 -17.40 20.32 -0.91
CA LYS A 213 -17.43 21.52 -1.77
C LYS A 213 -17.98 22.65 -0.91
N ALA A 214 -17.22 23.74 -0.79
CA ALA A 214 -17.69 24.98 -0.18
C ALA A 214 -18.90 25.52 -0.94
#